data_AF-A0A354UTR6-F1
#
_entry.id   AF-A0A354UTR6-F1
#
_cell.length_a   1.000
_cell.length_b   1.000
_cell.length_c   1.000
_cell.angle_alpha   90.00
_cell.angle_beta   90.00
_cell.angle_gamma   90.00
#
_symmetry.space_group_name_H-M   'P 1'
#
loop_
_entity.id
_entity.type
_entity.pdbx_description
1 polymer ?
#
loop_
_entity_poly.entity_id
_entity_poly.type
_entity_poly.pdbx_seq_one_letter_code
_entity_poly.pdbx_strand_id
1 'polypeptide(L)'
;YDQVDGERAFVFYTEIHRKYLYPEFPGEKFLTEAVTWDKMANDGYKMRFYNDIIWIWEYKDDGLTRAGYRVFLENPQGTGLFFRQKAQFLHYSLWNKLTLWYGYATDAMDRCTDAQIARYIGMPKLLVPPCRWLHSLVQILKKR
;
A
#
# COMPACT_ATOMS: atom_id res chain seq x y z
N TYR A 1 8.81 15.93 19.27
CA TYR A 1 8.34 16.46 17.98
C TYR A 1 6.94 15.92 17.80
N ASP A 2 5.95 16.80 17.83
CA ASP A 2 4.54 16.38 17.89
C ASP A 2 3.91 16.26 16.48
N GLN A 3 4.58 16.83 15.47
CA GLN A 3 4.20 16.73 14.07
C GLN A 3 5.45 16.57 13.21
N VAL A 4 5.47 15.54 12.35
CA VAL A 4 6.51 15.30 11.35
C VAL A 4 5.86 15.56 9.99
N ASP A 5 6.29 16.62 9.32
CA ASP A 5 5.83 17.01 7.99
C ASP A 5 6.98 16.96 6.97
N GLY A 6 6.64 17.17 5.69
CA GLY A 6 7.59 17.22 4.60
C GLY A 6 8.18 15.87 4.16
N GLU A 7 8.79 15.89 2.98
CA GLU A 7 9.52 14.75 2.43
C GLU A 7 10.83 14.52 3.17
N ARG A 8 11.23 13.26 3.35
CA ARG A 8 12.40 12.88 4.13
C ARG A 8 13.34 12.04 3.28
N ALA A 9 14.62 12.39 3.31
CA ALA A 9 15.66 11.54 2.80
C ALA A 9 15.90 10.38 3.79
N PHE A 10 16.00 9.16 3.26
CA PHE A 10 16.29 7.98 4.07
C PHE A 10 17.68 7.46 3.72
N VAL A 11 18.49 7.19 4.76
CA VAL A 11 19.80 6.57 4.63
C VAL A 11 19.79 5.28 5.44
N PHE A 12 20.08 4.17 4.77
CA PHE A 12 20.10 2.85 5.38
C PHE A 12 21.51 2.27 5.35
N TYR A 13 21.88 1.58 6.42
CA TYR A 13 23.05 0.73 6.41
C TYR A 13 22.89 -0.38 5.37
N THR A 14 23.86 -0.52 4.48
CA THR A 14 23.80 -1.44 3.32
C THR A 14 23.56 -2.88 3.76
N GLU A 15 24.25 -3.34 4.80
CA GLU A 15 24.16 -4.69 5.35
C GLU A 15 22.80 -4.98 5.99
N ILE A 16 22.09 -3.95 6.46
CA ILE A 16 20.72 -4.08 6.97
C ILE A 16 19.76 -4.12 5.79
N HIS A 17 19.80 -3.13 4.88
CA HIS A 17 18.84 -3.01 3.78
C HIS A 17 18.87 -4.22 2.83
N ARG A 18 20.04 -4.86 2.63
CA ARG A 18 20.18 -6.10 1.85
C ARG A 18 19.35 -7.28 2.38
N LYS A 19 18.95 -7.26 3.66
CA LYS A 19 18.07 -8.29 4.25
C LYS A 19 16.59 -8.08 3.91
N TYR A 20 16.23 -6.91 3.38
CA TYR A 20 14.86 -6.48 3.10
C TYR A 20 14.70 -6.14 1.62
N LEU A 21 14.89 -7.15 0.78
CA LEU A 21 14.70 -7.00 -0.66
C LEU A 21 13.22 -6.80 -1.01
N TYR A 22 12.98 -6.00 -2.04
CA TYR A 22 11.66 -5.84 -2.61
C TYR A 22 11.20 -7.16 -3.25
N PRO A 23 9.99 -7.64 -2.95
CA PRO A 23 9.41 -8.73 -3.72
C PRO A 23 9.10 -8.26 -5.15
N GLU A 24 9.35 -9.14 -6.11
CA GLU A 24 9.03 -8.89 -7.51
C GLU A 24 7.72 -9.61 -7.89
N PHE A 25 6.84 -8.89 -8.59
CA PHE A 25 5.57 -9.42 -9.08
C PHE A 25 5.54 -9.32 -10.60
N PRO A 26 5.35 -10.46 -11.32
CA PRO A 26 5.32 -10.44 -12.78
C PRO A 26 4.29 -9.46 -13.34
N GLY A 27 4.75 -8.57 -14.21
CA GLY A 27 3.91 -7.56 -14.88
C GLY A 27 3.71 -6.26 -14.09
N GLU A 28 4.12 -6.21 -12.82
CA GLU A 28 4.09 -4.99 -12.02
C GLU A 28 5.40 -4.20 -12.16
N LYS A 29 5.28 -2.88 -12.21
CA LYS A 29 6.37 -1.91 -12.39
C LYS A 29 6.59 -1.02 -11.16
N PHE A 30 5.75 -1.16 -10.14
CA PHE A 30 5.82 -0.33 -8.94
C PHE A 30 5.47 -1.12 -7.69
N LEU A 31 6.22 -0.84 -6.63
CA LEU A 31 5.95 -1.26 -5.27
C LEU A 31 6.42 -0.14 -4.34
N THR A 32 5.57 0.26 -3.40
CA THR A 32 5.98 1.28 -2.43
C THR A 32 7.07 0.76 -1.50
N GLU A 33 7.99 1.66 -1.17
CA GLU A 33 9.08 1.47 -0.22
C GLU A 33 8.60 1.02 1.17
N ALA A 34 7.36 1.40 1.53
CA ALA A 34 6.75 0.99 2.80
C ALA A 34 6.72 -0.54 2.99
N VAL A 35 6.69 -1.34 1.92
CA VAL A 35 6.69 -2.81 2.03
C VAL A 35 7.96 -3.35 2.72
N THR A 36 9.11 -2.74 2.45
CA THR A 36 10.37 -3.14 3.06
C THR A 36 10.60 -2.41 4.38
N TRP A 37 10.29 -1.11 4.42
CA TRP A 37 10.53 -0.27 5.60
C TRP A 37 9.61 -0.61 6.77
N ASP A 38 8.33 -0.88 6.53
CA ASP A 38 7.40 -1.28 7.59
C ASP A 38 7.79 -2.64 8.17
N LYS A 39 8.33 -3.54 7.33
CA LYS A 39 8.88 -4.81 7.78
C LYS A 39 10.13 -4.61 8.65
N MET A 40 11.04 -3.71 8.26
CA MET A 40 12.20 -3.34 9.10
C MET A 40 11.74 -2.79 10.46
N ALA A 41 10.77 -1.90 10.47
CA ALA A 41 10.22 -1.36 11.71
C ALA A 41 9.57 -2.44 12.59
N ASN A 42 8.78 -3.33 11.98
CA ASN A 42 8.16 -4.47 12.67
C ASN A 42 9.19 -5.44 13.27
N ASP A 43 10.35 -5.60 12.63
CA ASP A 43 11.46 -6.42 13.14
C ASP A 43 12.28 -5.71 14.23
N GLY A 44 11.86 -4.52 14.67
CA GLY A 44 12.41 -3.81 15.82
C GLY A 44 13.50 -2.78 15.50
N TYR A 45 13.79 -2.54 14.21
CA TYR A 45 14.73 -1.49 13.82
C TYR A 45 14.14 -0.11 14.13
N LYS A 46 14.97 0.78 14.67
CA LYS A 46 14.61 2.16 14.99
C LYS A 46 15.33 3.10 14.03
N MET A 47 14.63 4.14 13.60
CA MET A 47 15.20 5.20 12.77
C MET A 47 15.70 6.33 13.66
N ARG A 48 16.96 6.74 13.45
CA ARG A 48 17.46 8.00 14.00
C ARG A 48 17.00 9.14 13.12
N PHE A 49 16.37 10.13 13.73
CA PHE A 49 15.83 11.29 13.04
C PHE A 49 16.73 12.52 13.23
N TYR A 50 16.96 13.25 12.14
CA TYR A 50 17.64 14.54 12.11
C TYR A 50 16.72 15.54 11.40
N ASN A 51 16.60 16.74 11.95
CA ASN A 51 15.74 17.80 11.38
C ASN A 51 16.57 18.85 10.64
N ASP A 52 17.58 18.39 9.91
CA ASP A 52 18.48 19.21 9.12
C ASP A 52 18.11 19.08 7.64
N ILE A 53 18.18 20.19 6.90
CA ILE A 53 17.99 20.18 5.46
C ILE A 53 19.27 19.65 4.82
N ILE A 54 19.26 18.39 4.38
CA ILE A 54 20.40 17.75 3.71
C ILE A 54 20.27 17.68 2.19
N TRP A 55 19.09 18.02 1.65
CA TRP A 55 18.82 18.02 0.22
C TRP A 55 17.72 19.03 -0.15
N ILE A 56 17.77 19.51 -1.39
CA ILE A 56 16.71 20.30 -2.02
C ILE A 56 16.44 19.64 -3.37
N TRP A 57 15.17 19.51 -3.73
CA TRP A 57 14.75 18.79 -4.92
C TRP A 57 13.61 19.51 -5.64
N GLU A 58 13.29 19.05 -6.84
CA GLU A 58 12.22 19.61 -7.66
C GLU A 58 11.34 18.47 -8.17
N TYR A 59 10.02 18.62 -8.01
CA TYR A 59 9.07 17.70 -8.62
C TYR A 59 9.17 17.80 -10.14
N LYS A 60 9.25 16.64 -10.80
CA LYS A 60 9.20 16.55 -12.25
C LYS A 60 7.77 16.34 -12.72
N ASP A 61 7.45 16.95 -13.86
CA ASP A 61 6.11 16.90 -14.44
C ASP A 61 5.70 15.49 -14.85
N ASP A 62 6.60 14.54 -15.00
CA ASP A 62 6.32 13.14 -15.35
C ASP A 62 6.62 12.17 -14.19
N GLY A 63 6.83 12.69 -12.98
CA GLY A 63 7.16 11.88 -11.80
C GLY A 63 6.03 11.00 -11.28
N LEU A 64 6.38 9.99 -10.48
CA LEU A 64 5.43 9.06 -9.84
C LEU A 64 4.38 9.79 -8.99
N THR A 65 4.75 10.89 -8.35
CA THR A 65 3.83 11.74 -7.58
C THR A 65 2.67 12.25 -8.42
N ARG A 66 2.89 12.59 -9.71
CA ARG A 66 1.83 13.00 -10.62
C ARG A 66 0.96 11.82 -11.05
N ALA A 67 1.55 10.66 -11.27
CA ALA A 67 0.80 9.44 -11.59
C ALA A 67 -0.13 9.03 -10.42
N GLY A 68 0.26 9.38 -9.20
CA GLY A 68 -0.60 9.35 -8.01
C GLY A 68 -1.20 7.98 -7.76
N TYR A 69 -2.49 7.94 -7.43
CA TYR A 69 -3.18 6.71 -7.07
C TYR A 69 -3.26 5.67 -8.21
N ARG A 70 -3.16 6.11 -9.47
CA ARG A 70 -3.22 5.22 -10.64
C ARG A 70 -2.12 4.16 -10.61
N VAL A 71 -0.93 4.51 -10.09
CA VAL A 71 0.19 3.57 -10.01
C VAL A 71 -0.17 2.37 -9.13
N PHE A 72 -0.88 2.57 -8.01
CA PHE A 72 -1.33 1.48 -7.16
C PHE A 72 -2.38 0.59 -7.85
N LEU A 73 -3.30 1.19 -8.62
CA LEU A 73 -4.30 0.46 -9.40
C LEU A 73 -3.68 -0.43 -10.48
N GLU A 74 -2.62 0.04 -11.12
CA GLU A 74 -1.88 -0.70 -12.15
C GLU A 74 -0.96 -1.80 -11.58
N ASN A 75 -0.74 -1.81 -10.25
CA ASN A 75 0.13 -2.75 -9.55
C ASN A 75 -0.63 -3.40 -8.35
N PRO A 76 -1.70 -4.17 -8.62
CA PRO A 76 -2.64 -4.62 -7.60
C PRO A 76 -2.05 -5.62 -6.60
N GLN A 77 -1.18 -6.54 -7.01
CA GLN A 77 -0.56 -7.54 -6.15
C GLN A 77 0.38 -6.90 -5.13
N GLY A 78 1.26 -6.00 -5.59
CA GLY A 78 2.15 -5.21 -4.73
C GLY A 78 1.38 -4.32 -3.77
N THR A 79 0.35 -3.63 -4.26
CA THR A 79 -0.57 -2.82 -3.44
C THR A 79 -1.29 -3.68 -2.39
N GLY A 80 -1.73 -4.89 -2.78
CA GLY A 80 -2.37 -5.83 -1.87
C GLY A 80 -1.42 -6.29 -0.76
N LEU A 81 -0.17 -6.60 -1.09
CA LEU A 81 0.86 -6.94 -0.11
C LEU A 81 1.08 -5.78 0.87
N PHE A 82 1.22 -4.55 0.38
CA PHE A 82 1.42 -3.36 1.19
C PHE A 82 0.29 -3.19 2.21
N PHE A 83 -0.97 -3.20 1.77
CA PHE A 83 -2.09 -3.03 2.67
C PHE A 83 -2.25 -4.19 3.66
N ARG A 84 -1.98 -5.43 3.24
CA ARG A 84 -1.99 -6.59 4.13
C ARG A 84 -0.95 -6.46 5.24
N GLN A 85 0.28 -6.07 4.90
CA GLN A 85 1.35 -5.84 5.86
C GLN A 85 1.00 -4.69 6.80
N LYS A 86 0.52 -3.57 6.27
CA LYS A 86 0.06 -2.42 7.08
C LYS A 86 -0.97 -2.83 8.12
N ALA A 87 -1.99 -3.60 7.73
CA ALA A 87 -3.02 -4.07 8.64
C ALA A 87 -2.48 -5.03 9.71
N GLN A 88 -1.46 -5.83 9.37
CA GLN A 88 -0.82 -6.76 10.28
C GLN A 88 0.07 -6.04 11.31
N PHE A 89 0.99 -5.20 10.82
CA PHE A 89 1.99 -4.52 11.65
C PHE A 89 1.39 -3.42 12.53
N LEU A 90 0.33 -2.76 12.06
CA LEU A 90 -0.41 -1.77 12.86
C LEU A 90 -1.55 -2.40 13.68
N HIS A 91 -1.63 -3.73 13.75
CA HIS A 91 -2.61 -4.49 14.53
C HIS A 91 -4.06 -4.02 14.33
N TYR A 92 -4.48 -3.88 13.07
CA TYR A 92 -5.82 -3.38 12.77
C TYR A 92 -6.91 -4.25 13.39
N SER A 93 -7.92 -3.57 13.96
CA SER A 93 -9.17 -4.18 14.40
C SER A 93 -9.91 -4.82 13.21
N LEU A 94 -10.87 -5.69 13.50
CA LEU A 94 -11.68 -6.31 12.45
C LEU A 94 -12.39 -5.25 11.58
N TRP A 95 -12.92 -4.19 12.18
CA TRP A 95 -13.59 -3.11 11.44
C TRP A 95 -12.64 -2.38 10.48
N ASN A 96 -11.42 -2.09 10.91
CA ASN A 96 -10.42 -1.45 10.05
C ASN A 96 -9.99 -2.39 8.91
N LYS A 97 -9.89 -3.71 9.17
CA LYS A 97 -9.62 -4.72 8.14
C LYS A 97 -10.76 -4.81 7.12
N LEU A 98 -12.01 -4.84 7.57
CA LEU A 98 -13.19 -4.87 6.69
C LEU A 98 -13.23 -3.64 5.78
N THR A 99 -12.94 -2.46 6.34
CA THR A 99 -12.89 -1.20 5.57
C THR A 99 -11.78 -1.21 4.53
N LEU A 100 -10.58 -1.68 4.93
CA LEU A 100 -9.43 -1.84 4.03
C LEU A 100 -9.71 -2.84 2.90
N TRP A 101 -10.30 -4.00 3.24
CA TRP A 101 -10.68 -5.02 2.27
C TRP A 101 -11.73 -4.50 1.29
N TYR A 102 -12.75 -3.77 1.78
CA TYR A 102 -13.74 -3.15 0.92
C TYR A 102 -13.08 -2.18 -0.07
N GLY A 103 -12.26 -1.23 0.42
CA GLY A 103 -11.57 -0.26 -0.44
C GLY A 103 -10.74 -0.95 -1.52
N TYR A 104 -9.81 -1.83 -1.11
CA TYR A 104 -8.96 -2.55 -2.05
C TYR A 104 -9.74 -3.42 -3.04
N ALA A 105 -10.76 -4.15 -2.58
CA ALA A 105 -11.58 -4.98 -3.47
C ALA A 105 -12.31 -4.11 -4.50
N THR A 106 -12.73 -2.90 -4.14
CA THR A 106 -13.37 -1.98 -5.07
C THR A 106 -12.42 -1.41 -6.12
N ASP A 107 -11.19 -1.11 -5.72
CA ASP A 107 -10.16 -0.62 -6.63
C ASP A 107 -9.65 -1.69 -7.60
N ALA A 108 -9.61 -2.94 -7.14
CA ALA A 108 -9.08 -4.08 -7.90
C ALA A 108 -10.14 -4.82 -8.76
N MET A 109 -11.44 -4.58 -8.57
CA MET A 109 -12.49 -5.42 -9.19
C MET A 109 -12.49 -5.43 -10.72
N ASP A 110 -12.07 -4.34 -11.36
CA ASP A 110 -12.01 -4.21 -12.82
C ASP A 110 -10.73 -4.82 -13.43
N ARG A 111 -9.76 -5.21 -12.58
CA ARG A 111 -8.41 -5.61 -12.99
C ARG A 111 -8.02 -7.01 -12.53
N CYS A 112 -8.72 -7.54 -11.53
CA CYS A 112 -8.38 -8.79 -10.87
C CYS A 112 -9.61 -9.69 -10.71
N THR A 113 -9.39 -11.00 -10.81
CA THR A 113 -10.39 -12.00 -10.42
C THR A 113 -10.59 -12.02 -8.90
N ASP A 114 -11.72 -12.54 -8.43
CA ASP A 114 -12.02 -12.64 -7.00
C ASP A 114 -10.98 -13.45 -6.24
N ALA A 115 -10.44 -14.48 -6.88
CA ALA A 115 -9.36 -15.29 -6.32
C ALA A 115 -8.07 -14.47 -6.15
N GLN A 116 -7.73 -13.63 -7.11
CA GLN A 116 -6.58 -12.73 -7.02
C GLN A 116 -6.78 -11.69 -5.91
N ILE A 117 -7.94 -11.02 -5.87
CA ILE A 117 -8.26 -10.02 -4.84
C ILE A 117 -8.11 -10.63 -3.45
N ALA A 118 -8.76 -11.76 -3.21
CA ALA A 118 -8.68 -12.47 -1.92
C ALA A 118 -7.23 -12.79 -1.54
N ARG A 119 -6.46 -13.33 -2.49
CA ARG A 119 -5.07 -13.74 -2.27
C ARG A 119 -4.14 -12.55 -1.98
N TYR A 120 -4.26 -11.46 -2.74
CA TYR A 120 -3.34 -10.33 -2.66
C TYR A 120 -3.48 -9.56 -1.36
N ILE A 121 -4.72 -9.21 -0.96
CA ILE A 121 -4.97 -8.49 0.29
C ILE A 121 -5.06 -9.40 1.52
N GLY A 122 -5.13 -10.72 1.31
CA GLY A 122 -5.28 -11.70 2.38
C GLY A 122 -6.66 -11.68 3.05
N MET A 123 -7.72 -11.36 2.30
CA MET A 123 -9.10 -11.44 2.80
C MET A 123 -9.74 -12.81 2.53
N PRO A 124 -10.74 -13.23 3.32
CA PRO A 124 -11.53 -14.41 3.02
C PRO A 124 -12.21 -14.31 1.64
N LYS A 125 -12.03 -15.31 0.78
CA LYS A 125 -12.59 -15.34 -0.58
C LYS A 125 -14.11 -15.15 -0.62
N LEU A 126 -14.82 -15.65 0.38
CA LEU A 126 -16.28 -15.53 0.52
C LEU A 126 -16.75 -14.08 0.70
N LEU A 127 -15.86 -13.17 1.15
CA LEU A 127 -16.20 -11.77 1.36
C LEU A 127 -16.03 -10.90 0.10
N VAL A 128 -15.37 -11.42 -0.96
CA VAL A 128 -15.15 -10.64 -2.19
C VAL A 128 -16.46 -10.35 -2.94
N PRO A 129 -17.35 -11.34 -3.20
CA PRO A 129 -18.60 -11.05 -3.91
C PRO A 129 -19.54 -10.08 -3.18
N PRO A 130 -19.74 -10.19 -1.84
CA PRO A 130 -20.50 -9.18 -1.08
C PRO A 130 -19.94 -7.76 -1.22
N CYS A 131 -18.62 -7.58 -1.16
CA CYS A 131 -18.01 -6.26 -1.36
C CYS A 131 -18.32 -5.68 -2.74
N ARG A 132 -18.25 -6.50 -3.79
CA ARG A 132 -18.59 -6.07 -5.16
C ARG A 132 -20.07 -5.72 -5.29
N TRP A 133 -20.96 -6.56 -4.77
CA TRP A 133 -22.40 -6.30 -4.84
C TRP A 133 -22.78 -5.00 -4.11
N LEU A 134 -22.24 -4.79 -2.90
CA LEU A 134 -22.44 -3.56 -2.15
C LEU A 134 -21.96 -2.34 -2.94
N HIS A 135 -20.79 -2.42 -3.58
CA HIS A 135 -20.27 -1.34 -4.40
C HIS A 135 -21.17 -1.05 -5.61
N SER A 136 -21.62 -2.07 -6.34
CA SER A 136 -22.54 -1.91 -7.47
C SER A 136 -23.85 -1.22 -7.05
N LEU A 137 -24.42 -1.60 -5.90
CA LEU A 137 -25.60 -0.93 -5.35
C LEU A 137 -25.35 0.55 -5.04
N VAL A 138 -24.23 0.87 -4.37
CA VAL A 138 -23.85 2.25 -4.06
C VAL A 138 -23.71 3.08 -5.34
N GLN A 139 -23.13 2.52 -6.39
CA GLN A 139 -22.99 3.20 -7.69
C GLN A 139 -24.35 3.43 -8.37
N ILE A 140 -25.27 2.48 -8.28
CA ILE A 140 -26.64 2.64 -8.81
C ILE A 140 -27.37 3.74 -8.05
N LEU A 141 -27.25 3.78 -6.73
CA LEU A 141 -27.89 4.80 -5.89
C LEU A 141 -27.32 6.20 -6.12
N LYS A 142 -26.01 6.34 -6.39
CA LYS A 142 -25.37 7.64 -6.71
C LYS A 142 -25.69 8.18 -8.09
N LYS A 143 -26.10 7.31 -9.03
CA LYS A 143 -26.50 7.70 -10.39
C LYS A 143 -27.98 8.07 -10.51
N ARG A 144 -28.75 7.89 -9.43
CA ARG A 144 -30.11 8.42 -9.26
C ARG A 144 -30.05 9.73 -8.50
#